data_AF-A0A820QD37-F1
#
_entry.id   AF-A0A820QD37-F1
#
_cell.length_a   1.000
_cell.length_b   1.000
_cell.length_c   1.000
_cell.angle_alpha   90.00
_cell.angle_beta   90.00
_cell.angle_gamma   90.00
#
_symmetry.space_group_name_H-M   'P 1'
#
loop_
_entity.id
_entity.type
_entity.pdbx_description
1 polymer ?
#
loop_
_entity_poly.entity_id
_entity_poly.type
_entity_poly.pdbx_seq_one_letter_code
_entity_poly.pdbx_strand_id
1 'polypeptide(L)'
;LQQQLRRRPRRQHPQQRQQRPALLAHRQHRRPQHQRQLQQLQQHLQQLRPPPQQQQVQQLQQLGHILQRQLLVVALQQLVTCSTTTTLVASCQSYEVSWNNRCYYLDGSGGACASGYTLGTNAVLTCIATQFVGKTYRSVTSSNCCIWTADTYECYGMSSNCNSAGTFSAGPVVNGAGCANAQNHNSGQLTFCSTV
;
A
#
# COMPACT_ATOMS: atom_id res chain seq x y z
N LEU A 1 83.44 69.82 27.81
CA LEU A 1 82.07 69.58 28.33
C LEU A 1 81.67 68.14 27.96
N GLN A 2 81.95 67.12 28.76
CA GLN A 2 81.19 66.68 29.95
C GLN A 2 79.68 66.56 29.71
N GLN A 3 79.14 65.33 29.68
CA GLN A 3 78.33 64.82 30.79
C GLN A 3 77.97 63.33 30.62
N GLN A 4 78.60 62.51 31.45
CA GLN A 4 78.24 61.12 31.73
C GLN A 4 76.98 61.09 32.61
N LEU A 5 75.88 60.50 32.15
CA LEU A 5 74.71 60.21 32.98
C LEU A 5 74.71 58.73 33.39
N ARG A 6 75.33 58.46 34.54
CA ARG A 6 75.22 57.20 35.28
C ARG A 6 73.77 57.00 35.74
N ARG A 7 73.03 56.07 35.12
CA ARG A 7 71.72 55.65 35.61
C ARG A 7 71.89 54.66 36.77
N ARG A 8 71.46 55.07 37.96
CA ARG A 8 71.42 54.25 39.18
C ARG A 8 70.43 53.08 39.01
N PRO A 9 70.75 51.88 39.53
CA PRO A 9 69.79 50.78 39.57
C PRO A 9 68.68 51.07 40.58
N ARG A 10 67.43 51.09 40.10
CA ARG A 10 66.23 51.16 40.94
C ARG A 10 66.15 49.89 41.79
N ARG A 11 66.30 50.04 43.11
CA ARG A 11 65.95 49.01 44.10
C ARG A 11 64.45 48.71 43.95
N GLN A 12 64.13 47.49 43.52
CA GLN A 12 62.76 46.99 43.51
C GLN A 12 62.31 46.72 44.95
N HIS A 13 61.14 47.24 45.31
CA HIS A 13 60.49 47.03 46.60
C HIS A 13 60.16 45.53 46.81
N PRO A 14 60.40 44.95 48.00
CA PRO A 14 60.17 43.53 48.27
C PRO A 14 58.71 43.07 48.17
N GLN A 15 57.73 43.98 48.22
CA GLN A 15 56.31 43.62 48.20
C GLN A 15 55.75 43.21 46.83
N GLN A 16 56.48 43.40 45.71
CA GLN A 16 56.02 42.94 44.39
C GLN A 16 56.41 41.50 44.04
N ARG A 17 57.22 40.80 44.87
CA ARG A 17 57.57 39.39 44.62
C ARG A 17 56.52 38.38 45.07
N GLN A 18 55.54 38.77 45.90
CA GLN A 18 54.50 37.85 46.39
C GLN A 18 53.21 37.81 45.53
N GLN A 19 53.00 38.75 44.60
CA GLN A 19 51.77 38.77 43.78
C GLN A 19 51.94 38.14 42.38
N ARG A 20 53.16 37.77 41.99
CA ARG A 20 53.45 37.15 40.68
C ARG A 20 52.91 35.72 40.50
N PRO A 21 52.78 34.86 41.53
CA PRO A 21 52.19 33.53 41.37
C PRO A 21 50.68 33.55 41.10
N ALA A 22 49.96 34.53 41.64
CA ALA A 22 48.49 34.59 41.55
C ALA A 22 47.99 34.93 40.14
N LEU A 23 48.70 35.79 39.41
CA LEU A 23 48.35 36.16 38.02
C LEU A 23 48.67 35.07 36.99
N LEU A 24 49.63 34.17 37.28
CA LEU A 24 49.95 33.02 36.43
C LEU A 24 48.97 31.85 36.63
N ALA A 25 48.49 31.63 37.86
CA ALA A 25 47.45 30.63 38.14
C ALA A 25 46.12 30.96 37.44
N HIS A 26 45.76 32.24 37.35
CA HIS A 26 44.52 32.66 36.68
C HIS A 26 44.53 32.51 35.15
N ARG A 27 45.72 32.49 34.52
CA ARG A 27 45.86 32.25 33.07
C ARG A 27 45.78 30.77 32.69
N GLN A 28 46.09 29.85 33.60
CA GLN A 28 46.03 28.41 33.33
C GLN A 28 44.60 27.85 33.37
N HIS A 29 43.66 28.47 34.09
CA HIS A 29 42.27 28.02 34.17
C HIS A 29 41.32 28.53 33.07
N ARG A 30 41.71 29.52 32.25
CA ARG A 30 40.85 30.00 31.14
C ARG A 30 40.99 29.19 29.85
N ARG A 31 42.12 28.53 29.61
CA ARG A 31 42.34 27.69 28.41
C ARG A 31 41.38 26.49 28.30
N PRO A 32 41.10 25.74 29.38
CA PRO A 32 40.18 24.59 29.30
C PRO A 32 38.74 25.00 29.00
N GLN A 33 38.27 26.13 29.53
CA GLN A 33 36.90 26.58 29.29
C GLN A 33 36.67 26.98 27.84
N HIS A 34 37.62 27.71 27.24
CA HIS A 34 37.53 28.08 25.83
C HIS A 34 37.59 26.86 24.90
N GLN A 35 38.40 25.85 25.24
CA GLN A 35 38.43 24.59 24.49
C GLN A 35 37.11 23.83 24.56
N ARG A 36 36.47 23.74 25.74
CA ARG A 36 35.15 23.11 25.86
C ARG A 36 34.09 23.84 25.04
N GLN A 37 34.12 25.17 25.05
CA GLN A 37 33.15 25.98 24.31
C GLN A 37 33.31 25.81 22.79
N LEU A 38 34.56 25.76 22.29
CA LEU A 38 34.83 25.43 20.89
C LEU A 38 34.39 24.01 20.52
N GLN A 39 34.60 23.03 21.43
CA GLN A 39 34.20 21.64 21.19
C GLN A 39 32.68 21.49 21.16
N GLN A 40 31.95 22.20 22.03
CA GLN A 40 30.49 22.26 22.01
C GLN A 40 29.96 22.92 20.73
N LEU A 41 30.58 24.03 20.31
CA LEU A 41 30.20 24.69 19.05
C LEU A 41 30.45 23.79 17.83
N GLN A 42 31.54 23.03 17.84
CA GLN A 42 31.87 22.10 16.76
C GLN A 42 30.91 20.90 16.71
N GLN A 43 30.47 20.39 17.87
CA GLN A 43 29.42 19.38 17.94
C GLN A 43 28.07 19.92 17.46
N HIS A 44 27.72 21.16 17.83
CA HIS A 44 26.47 21.78 17.40
C HIS A 44 26.46 22.01 15.88
N LEU A 45 27.58 22.46 15.30
CA LEU A 45 27.74 22.60 13.85
C LEU A 45 27.67 21.26 13.10
N GLN A 46 28.06 20.15 13.71
CA GLN A 46 27.87 18.83 13.12
C GLN A 46 26.40 18.39 13.11
N GLN A 47 25.61 18.79 14.11
CA GLN A 47 24.17 18.49 14.17
C GLN A 47 23.36 19.33 13.17
N LEU A 48 23.86 20.52 12.82
CA LEU A 48 23.24 21.39 11.82
C LEU A 48 23.62 21.04 10.38
N ARG A 49 24.51 20.07 10.15
CA ARG A 49 24.76 19.60 8.79
C ARG A 49 23.50 18.89 8.28
N PRO A 50 22.93 19.33 7.14
CA PRO A 50 21.84 18.59 6.52
C PRO A 50 22.34 17.16 6.25
N PRO A 51 21.47 16.14 6.41
CA PRO A 51 21.83 14.77 6.08
C PRO A 51 22.40 14.73 4.66
N PRO A 52 23.43 13.90 4.41
CA PRO A 52 24.05 13.85 3.10
C PRO A 52 22.97 13.59 2.05
N GLN A 53 22.94 14.40 0.99
CA GLN A 53 21.94 14.32 -0.09
C GLN A 53 21.76 12.89 -0.64
N GLN A 54 22.74 12.01 -0.45
CA GLN A 54 22.66 10.58 -0.73
C GLN A 54 21.47 9.87 -0.05
N GLN A 55 21.11 10.25 1.19
CA GLN A 55 20.00 9.60 1.90
C GLN A 55 18.64 9.96 1.29
N GLN A 56 18.50 11.21 0.82
CA GLN A 56 17.30 11.67 0.13
C GLN A 56 17.18 11.06 -1.27
N VAL A 57 18.31 10.90 -1.97
CA VAL A 57 18.38 10.21 -3.27
C VAL A 57 18.02 8.73 -3.14
N GLN A 58 18.49 8.03 -2.08
CA GLN A 58 18.15 6.63 -1.84
C GLN A 58 16.66 6.43 -1.52
N GLN A 59 16.05 7.32 -0.74
CA GLN A 59 14.60 7.26 -0.48
C GLN A 59 13.77 7.48 -1.75
N LEU A 60 14.16 8.44 -2.60
CA LEU A 60 13.51 8.68 -3.88
C LEU A 60 13.65 7.49 -4.84
N GLN A 61 14.81 6.82 -4.87
CA GLN A 61 15.03 5.61 -5.66
C GLN A 61 14.19 4.43 -5.15
N GLN A 62 14.08 4.24 -3.83
CA GLN A 62 13.22 3.20 -3.25
C GLN A 62 11.74 3.44 -3.56
N LEU A 63 11.26 4.68 -3.44
CA LEU A 63 9.89 5.05 -3.82
C LEU A 63 9.64 4.82 -5.31
N GLY A 64 10.61 5.15 -6.17
CA GLY A 64 10.56 4.87 -7.60
C GLY A 64 10.36 3.37 -7.89
N HIS A 65 11.15 2.50 -7.24
CA HIS A 65 11.02 1.05 -7.40
C HIS A 65 9.69 0.48 -6.86
N ILE A 66 9.17 1.03 -5.77
CA ILE A 66 7.86 0.62 -5.23
C ILE A 66 6.75 0.99 -6.20
N LEU A 67 6.76 2.22 -6.74
CA LEU A 67 5.77 2.68 -7.71
C LEU A 67 5.85 1.91 -9.04
N GLN A 68 7.05 1.61 -9.54
CA GLN A 68 7.23 0.82 -10.75
C GLN A 68 6.71 -0.62 -10.59
N ARG A 69 6.94 -1.24 -9.43
CA ARG A 69 6.40 -2.57 -9.12
C ARG A 69 4.89 -2.57 -9.02
N GLN A 70 4.28 -1.54 -8.40
CA GLN A 70 2.82 -1.45 -8.35
C GLN A 70 2.19 -1.26 -9.73
N LEU A 71 2.79 -0.42 -10.60
CA LEU A 71 2.30 -0.26 -11.98
C LEU A 71 2.39 -1.55 -12.79
N LEU A 72 3.44 -2.36 -12.62
CA LEU A 72 3.58 -3.62 -13.35
C LEU A 72 2.54 -4.66 -12.91
N VAL A 73 2.22 -4.72 -11.61
CA VAL A 73 1.19 -5.63 -11.08
C VAL A 73 -0.20 -5.22 -11.55
N VAL A 74 -0.50 -3.91 -11.58
CA VAL A 74 -1.77 -3.39 -12.10
C VAL A 74 -1.90 -3.63 -13.61
N ALA A 75 -0.81 -3.47 -14.38
CA ALA A 75 -0.81 -3.74 -15.81
C ALA A 75 -0.92 -5.23 -16.15
N LEU A 76 -0.32 -6.12 -15.35
CA LEU A 76 -0.42 -7.57 -15.55
C LEU A 76 -1.79 -8.15 -15.15
N GLN A 77 -2.56 -7.48 -14.29
CA GLN A 77 -3.93 -7.91 -13.93
C GLN A 77 -5.00 -7.45 -14.93
N GLN A 78 -4.69 -6.56 -15.87
CA GLN A 78 -5.68 -5.98 -16.81
C GLN A 78 -5.71 -6.61 -18.19
N LEU A 79 -4.92 -7.66 -18.45
CA LEU A 79 -4.98 -8.42 -19.70
C LEU A 79 -5.70 -9.76 -19.54
N VAL A 80 -6.75 -9.82 -18.72
CA VAL A 80 -7.80 -10.82 -18.93
C VAL A 80 -8.55 -10.39 -20.19
N THR A 81 -7.94 -10.64 -21.35
CA THR A 81 -8.62 -10.51 -22.62
C THR A 81 -9.71 -11.58 -22.64
N CYS A 82 -10.94 -11.14 -22.44
CA CYS A 82 -12.14 -11.96 -22.54
C CYS A 82 -12.40 -12.30 -24.01
N SER A 83 -11.53 -13.13 -24.58
CA SER A 83 -11.62 -13.59 -25.95
C SER A 83 -12.57 -14.78 -26.02
N THR A 84 -13.59 -14.68 -26.84
CA THR A 84 -14.48 -15.80 -27.15
C THR A 84 -13.88 -16.64 -28.26
N THR A 85 -13.49 -17.87 -27.96
CA THR A 85 -13.22 -18.86 -29.01
C THR A 85 -14.56 -19.27 -29.62
N THR A 86 -14.82 -18.86 -30.85
CA THR A 86 -16.03 -19.22 -31.60
C THR A 86 -16.00 -20.72 -31.90
N THR A 87 -16.50 -21.50 -30.96
CA THR A 87 -16.65 -22.96 -31.05
C THR A 87 -18.12 -23.26 -30.83
N LEU A 88 -18.61 -24.35 -31.46
CA LEU A 88 -20.02 -24.78 -31.46
C LEU A 88 -20.71 -24.51 -30.13
N VAL A 89 -21.79 -23.74 -30.18
CA VAL A 89 -22.49 -23.19 -29.03
C VAL A 89 -23.11 -24.34 -28.23
N ALA A 90 -22.64 -24.56 -26.99
CA ALA A 90 -23.39 -25.35 -26.02
C ALA A 90 -24.81 -24.77 -25.94
N SER A 91 -25.84 -25.60 -26.13
CA SER A 91 -27.25 -25.17 -26.10
C SER A 91 -27.64 -24.83 -24.66
N CYS A 92 -27.26 -23.63 -24.22
CA CYS A 92 -27.56 -23.14 -22.89
C CYS A 92 -29.04 -22.78 -22.77
N GLN A 93 -29.59 -22.94 -21.57
CA GLN A 93 -30.97 -22.59 -21.27
C GLN A 93 -31.17 -21.07 -21.33
N SER A 94 -32.42 -20.62 -21.38
CA SER A 94 -32.75 -19.18 -21.52
C SER A 94 -32.21 -18.31 -20.36
N TYR A 95 -32.12 -18.87 -19.16
CA TYR A 95 -31.56 -18.24 -17.96
C TYR A 95 -30.03 -18.32 -17.86
N GLU A 96 -29.37 -18.94 -18.84
CA GLU A 96 -27.92 -19.16 -18.83
C GLU A 96 -27.19 -18.24 -19.80
N VAL A 97 -25.91 -18.03 -19.53
CA VAL A 97 -24.95 -17.34 -20.40
C VAL A 97 -24.05 -18.39 -21.05
N SER A 98 -23.89 -18.32 -22.38
CA SER A 98 -22.97 -19.18 -23.12
C SER A 98 -21.63 -18.47 -23.30
N TRP A 99 -20.54 -19.10 -22.86
CA TRP A 99 -19.19 -18.56 -23.05
C TRP A 99 -18.14 -19.67 -23.09
N ASN A 100 -17.24 -19.62 -24.08
CA ASN A 100 -16.16 -20.59 -24.27
C ASN A 100 -16.63 -22.07 -24.16
N ASN A 101 -17.70 -22.41 -24.89
CA ASN A 101 -18.31 -23.74 -24.93
C ASN A 101 -18.82 -24.27 -23.57
N ARG A 102 -19.18 -23.37 -22.65
CA ARG A 102 -19.79 -23.70 -21.34
C ARG A 102 -21.03 -22.86 -21.12
N CYS A 103 -21.94 -23.37 -20.28
CA CYS A 103 -23.12 -22.64 -19.83
C CYS A 103 -22.96 -22.21 -18.38
N TYR A 104 -23.31 -20.96 -18.09
CA TYR A 104 -23.17 -20.36 -16.77
C TYR A 104 -24.51 -19.83 -16.28
N TYR A 105 -24.78 -19.98 -14.99
CA TYR A 105 -25.98 -19.44 -14.37
C TYR A 105 -25.68 -18.86 -12.99
N LEU A 106 -26.63 -18.05 -12.51
CA LEU A 106 -26.67 -17.56 -11.13
C LEU A 106 -27.85 -18.21 -10.40
N ASP A 107 -27.67 -18.58 -9.14
CA ASP A 107 -28.73 -19.20 -8.33
C ASP A 107 -28.57 -18.91 -6.85
N GLY A 108 -29.67 -18.88 -6.09
CA GLY A 108 -29.68 -18.65 -4.65
C GLY A 108 -29.37 -19.90 -3.81
N SER A 109 -28.48 -20.76 -4.28
CA SER A 109 -28.28 -22.12 -3.80
C SER A 109 -27.20 -22.27 -2.70
N GLY A 110 -26.61 -21.18 -2.24
CA GLY A 110 -25.67 -21.20 -1.11
C GLY A 110 -24.39 -22.02 -1.37
N GLY A 111 -23.79 -21.86 -2.55
CA GLY A 111 -22.56 -22.55 -2.96
C GLY A 111 -22.78 -23.89 -3.67
N ALA A 112 -24.02 -24.40 -3.70
CA ALA A 112 -24.33 -25.66 -4.39
C ALA A 112 -24.67 -25.45 -5.87
N CYS A 113 -24.06 -26.22 -6.76
CA CYS A 113 -24.44 -26.26 -8.17
C CYS A 113 -25.33 -27.47 -8.47
N ALA A 114 -26.18 -27.33 -9.50
CA ALA A 114 -27.02 -28.42 -9.98
C ALA A 114 -26.16 -29.53 -10.60
N SER A 115 -26.73 -30.73 -10.74
CA SER A 115 -26.04 -31.86 -11.37
C SER A 115 -25.51 -31.49 -12.77
N GLY A 116 -24.25 -31.84 -13.05
CA GLY A 116 -23.53 -31.48 -14.27
C GLY A 116 -22.89 -30.08 -14.26
N TYR A 117 -22.92 -29.39 -13.12
CA TYR A 117 -22.33 -28.06 -12.95
C TYR A 117 -21.41 -28.00 -11.72
N THR A 118 -20.43 -27.10 -11.76
CA THR A 118 -19.51 -26.77 -10.67
C THR A 118 -19.39 -25.25 -10.52
N LEU A 119 -18.86 -24.79 -9.39
CA LEU A 119 -18.61 -23.36 -9.18
C LEU A 119 -17.72 -22.79 -10.31
N GLY A 120 -18.13 -21.64 -10.85
CA GLY A 120 -17.32 -20.86 -11.79
C GLY A 120 -16.37 -19.92 -11.05
N THR A 121 -15.36 -19.39 -11.74
CA THR A 121 -14.36 -18.48 -11.15
C THR A 121 -14.70 -17.00 -11.37
N ASN A 122 -14.18 -16.13 -10.51
CA ASN A 122 -14.15 -14.68 -10.65
C ASN A 122 -13.57 -14.26 -12.01
N ALA A 123 -12.53 -14.96 -12.50
CA ALA A 123 -11.94 -14.65 -13.80
C ALA A 123 -12.94 -14.81 -14.96
N VAL A 124 -13.74 -15.89 -14.95
CA VAL A 124 -14.79 -16.06 -15.96
C VAL A 124 -15.94 -15.08 -15.75
N LEU A 125 -16.36 -14.90 -14.50
CA LEU A 125 -17.42 -13.95 -14.15
C LEU A 125 -17.10 -12.53 -14.63
N THR A 126 -15.84 -12.10 -14.52
CA THR A 126 -15.33 -10.82 -15.06
C THR A 126 -15.69 -10.66 -16.54
N CYS A 127 -15.57 -11.72 -17.32
CA CYS A 127 -15.78 -11.69 -18.76
C CYS A 127 -17.24 -11.72 -19.20
N ILE A 128 -18.11 -12.27 -18.37
CA ILE A 128 -19.49 -12.57 -18.77
C ILE A 128 -20.55 -11.86 -17.91
N ALA A 129 -20.13 -11.09 -16.90
CA ALA A 129 -21.04 -10.48 -15.94
C ALA A 129 -22.17 -9.67 -16.60
N THR A 130 -21.86 -8.83 -17.58
CA THR A 130 -22.87 -7.99 -18.27
C THR A 130 -23.88 -8.82 -19.07
N GLN A 131 -23.55 -10.06 -19.43
CA GLN A 131 -24.43 -10.95 -20.19
C GLN A 131 -25.54 -11.57 -19.32
N PHE A 132 -25.45 -11.42 -18.00
CA PHE A 132 -26.53 -11.81 -17.08
C PHE A 132 -27.71 -10.84 -17.07
N VAL A 133 -27.59 -9.64 -17.67
CA VAL A 133 -28.73 -8.73 -17.79
C VAL A 133 -29.85 -9.38 -18.60
N GLY A 134 -31.07 -9.35 -18.07
CA GLY A 134 -32.23 -10.03 -18.66
C GLY A 134 -32.30 -11.54 -18.39
N LYS A 135 -31.28 -12.14 -17.77
CA LYS A 135 -31.35 -13.52 -17.26
C LYS A 135 -32.09 -13.55 -15.92
N THR A 136 -32.39 -14.75 -15.41
CA THR A 136 -33.02 -14.97 -14.09
C THR A 136 -32.27 -16.08 -13.35
N TYR A 137 -32.58 -16.28 -12.07
CA TYR A 137 -32.10 -17.44 -11.31
C TYR A 137 -32.46 -18.75 -12.01
N ARG A 138 -31.61 -19.76 -11.86
CA ARG A 138 -31.90 -21.10 -12.34
C ARG A 138 -33.08 -21.73 -11.59
N SER A 139 -33.10 -21.66 -10.26
CA SER A 139 -34.09 -22.38 -9.45
C SER A 139 -34.55 -21.66 -8.19
N VAL A 140 -33.64 -21.01 -7.47
CA VAL A 140 -33.86 -20.39 -6.16
C VAL A 140 -33.46 -18.93 -6.22
N THR A 141 -34.32 -18.04 -5.73
CA THR A 141 -33.96 -16.63 -5.55
C THR A 141 -32.97 -16.51 -4.39
N SER A 142 -31.87 -15.77 -4.57
CA SER A 142 -30.88 -15.56 -3.51
C SER A 142 -31.41 -14.68 -2.37
N SER A 143 -30.91 -14.89 -1.15
CA SER A 143 -31.11 -14.01 0.01
C SER A 143 -29.88 -13.15 0.32
N ASN A 144 -28.82 -13.21 -0.49
CA ASN A 144 -27.62 -12.38 -0.37
C ASN A 144 -27.06 -11.97 -1.76
N CYS A 145 -26.60 -10.72 -1.92
CA CYS A 145 -26.10 -10.22 -3.20
C CYS A 145 -24.66 -10.61 -3.53
N CYS A 146 -23.87 -11.10 -2.56
CA CYS A 146 -22.52 -11.55 -2.79
C CYS A 146 -22.51 -12.88 -3.53
N ILE A 147 -21.65 -12.97 -4.55
CA ILE A 147 -21.58 -14.12 -5.44
C ILE A 147 -20.49 -15.06 -4.94
N TRP A 148 -20.89 -16.24 -4.54
CA TRP A 148 -20.01 -17.36 -4.25
C TRP A 148 -19.45 -17.92 -5.56
N THR A 149 -18.13 -17.92 -5.68
CA THR A 149 -17.36 -18.47 -6.81
C THR A 149 -16.39 -19.56 -6.32
N ALA A 150 -15.69 -20.22 -7.24
CA ALA A 150 -14.68 -21.22 -6.91
C ALA A 150 -13.39 -20.64 -6.29
N ASP A 151 -13.25 -19.31 -6.27
CA ASP A 151 -12.07 -18.63 -5.74
C ASP A 151 -12.14 -18.46 -4.21
N THR A 152 -11.01 -18.14 -3.60
CA THR A 152 -10.87 -17.98 -2.13
C THR A 152 -11.73 -16.84 -1.56
N TYR A 153 -12.03 -15.84 -2.38
CA TYR A 153 -12.74 -14.64 -1.96
C TYR A 153 -13.86 -14.30 -2.93
N GLU A 154 -14.99 -13.91 -2.36
CA GLU A 154 -16.07 -13.28 -3.09
C GLU A 154 -15.65 -11.84 -3.36
N CYS A 155 -15.51 -11.50 -4.64
CA CYS A 155 -15.17 -10.15 -5.09
C CYS A 155 -16.29 -9.50 -5.90
N TYR A 156 -17.31 -10.29 -6.26
CA TYR A 156 -18.42 -9.88 -7.09
C TYR A 156 -19.73 -9.89 -6.30
N GLY A 157 -20.60 -8.97 -6.66
CA GLY A 157 -21.96 -8.95 -6.18
C GLY A 157 -22.90 -8.29 -7.17
N MET A 158 -24.19 -8.46 -6.94
CA MET A 158 -25.24 -7.77 -7.67
C MET A 158 -25.54 -6.44 -6.98
N SER A 159 -25.57 -5.33 -7.74
CA SER A 159 -25.91 -4.01 -7.18
C SER A 159 -27.41 -3.82 -6.91
N SER A 160 -28.26 -4.61 -7.56
CA SER A 160 -29.72 -4.58 -7.40
C SER A 160 -30.36 -5.92 -7.79
N ASN A 161 -31.63 -6.12 -7.40
CA ASN A 161 -32.48 -7.24 -7.82
C ASN A 161 -31.97 -8.67 -7.49
N CYS A 162 -31.03 -8.78 -6.56
CA CYS A 162 -30.43 -10.06 -6.14
C CYS A 162 -31.29 -10.83 -5.10
N ASN A 163 -32.26 -10.16 -4.47
CA ASN A 163 -33.12 -10.73 -3.43
C ASN A 163 -34.60 -10.71 -3.79
N SER A 164 -34.87 -10.56 -5.08
CA SER A 164 -36.21 -10.48 -5.64
C SER A 164 -36.31 -11.44 -6.80
N ALA A 165 -37.43 -12.14 -6.92
CA ALA A 165 -37.73 -12.95 -8.09
C ALA A 165 -37.82 -12.06 -9.35
N GLY A 166 -37.50 -12.64 -10.51
CA GLY A 166 -37.57 -11.98 -11.82
C GLY A 166 -36.22 -11.83 -12.50
N THR A 167 -36.22 -11.12 -13.64
CA THR A 167 -35.01 -10.92 -14.44
C THR A 167 -34.07 -9.90 -13.82
N PHE A 168 -32.77 -10.13 -13.97
CA PHE A 168 -31.73 -9.21 -13.55
C PHE A 168 -31.74 -7.93 -14.39
N SER A 169 -31.87 -6.79 -13.72
CA SER A 169 -31.80 -5.45 -14.34
C SER A 169 -30.35 -4.99 -14.57
N ALA A 170 -29.41 -5.52 -13.79
CA ALA A 170 -27.98 -5.27 -13.86
C ALA A 170 -27.22 -6.60 -13.72
N GLY A 171 -26.02 -6.67 -14.32
CA GLY A 171 -25.13 -7.82 -14.15
C GLY A 171 -24.28 -7.70 -12.87
N PRO A 172 -23.57 -8.78 -12.50
CA PRO A 172 -22.57 -8.74 -11.44
C PRO A 172 -21.52 -7.63 -11.65
N VAL A 173 -21.07 -7.01 -10.58
CA VAL A 173 -19.99 -6.03 -10.60
C VAL A 173 -19.01 -6.30 -9.47
N VAL A 174 -17.74 -5.91 -9.68
CA VAL A 174 -16.74 -5.96 -8.62
C VAL A 174 -17.21 -5.10 -7.45
N ASN A 175 -17.13 -5.64 -6.24
CA ASN A 175 -17.61 -5.01 -5.00
C ASN A 175 -19.11 -4.63 -5.03
N GLY A 176 -19.91 -5.27 -5.90
CA GLY A 176 -21.36 -5.10 -5.87
C GLY A 176 -21.91 -5.45 -4.49
N ALA A 177 -22.87 -4.68 -3.98
CA ALA A 177 -23.41 -4.80 -2.62
C ALA A 177 -22.35 -4.82 -1.47
N GLY A 178 -21.14 -4.30 -1.71
CA GLY A 178 -20.07 -4.28 -0.70
C GLY A 178 -19.31 -5.59 -0.55
N CYS A 179 -19.39 -6.49 -1.54
CA CYS A 179 -18.79 -7.83 -1.49
C CYS A 179 -17.29 -7.84 -1.84
N ALA A 180 -16.51 -6.83 -1.46
CA ALA A 180 -15.06 -6.87 -1.65
C ALA A 180 -14.41 -7.78 -0.61
N ASN A 181 -13.86 -8.91 -1.07
CA ASN A 181 -13.21 -9.92 -0.23
C ASN A 181 -14.13 -10.50 0.85
N ALA A 182 -15.41 -10.67 0.53
CA ALA A 182 -16.35 -11.32 1.43
C ALA A 182 -16.13 -12.85 1.45
N GLN A 183 -16.58 -13.49 2.54
CA GLN A 183 -16.59 -14.95 2.73
C GLN A 183 -17.90 -15.36 3.42
N ASN A 184 -19.01 -14.86 2.87
CA ASN A 184 -20.31 -14.93 3.51
C ASN A 184 -21.07 -16.17 3.06
N HIS A 185 -20.56 -17.36 3.39
CA HIS A 185 -21.05 -18.70 3.00
C HIS A 185 -22.43 -19.07 3.56
N ASN A 186 -23.45 -18.29 3.21
CA ASN A 186 -24.81 -18.44 3.70
C ASN A 186 -25.61 -19.43 2.84
N SER A 187 -26.59 -20.10 3.45
CA SER A 187 -27.41 -21.12 2.76
C SER A 187 -28.23 -20.62 1.57
N GLY A 188 -28.49 -19.32 1.48
CA GLY A 188 -29.21 -18.68 0.37
C GLY A 188 -28.34 -17.74 -0.46
N GLN A 189 -27.02 -17.90 -0.43
CA GLN A 189 -26.11 -17.01 -1.13
C GLN A 189 -26.18 -17.18 -2.65
N LEU A 190 -26.01 -16.08 -3.38
CA LEU A 190 -25.95 -16.09 -4.83
C LEU A 190 -24.72 -16.88 -5.26
N THR A 191 -24.91 -17.85 -6.14
CA THR A 191 -23.91 -18.86 -6.50
C THR A 191 -23.69 -18.80 -8.00
N PHE A 192 -22.43 -18.72 -8.42
CA PHE A 192 -22.06 -18.73 -9.82
C PHE A 192 -21.60 -20.13 -10.24
N CYS A 193 -22.36 -20.74 -11.14
CA CYS A 193 -22.14 -22.11 -11.58
C CYS A 193 -21.85 -22.18 -13.08
N SER A 194 -21.11 -23.21 -13.48
CA SER A 194 -20.70 -23.50 -14.85
C SER A 194 -20.82 -24.99 -15.15
N THR A 195 -21.17 -25.38 -16.37
CA THR A 195 -21.13 -26.79 -16.80
C THR A 195 -19.73 -27.37 -16.61
N VAL A 196 -19.62 -28.63 -16.18
CA VAL A 196 -18.33 -29.34 -16.03
C VAL A 196 -17.57 -29.52 -17.34
#